data_AF-A0A354DED5-F1
#
_entry.id   AF-A0A354DED5-F1
#
_cell.length_a   1.000
_cell.length_b   1.000
_cell.length_c   1.000
_cell.angle_alpha   90.00
_cell.angle_beta   90.00
_cell.angle_gamma   90.00
#
_symmetry.space_group_name_H-M   'P 1'
#
loop_
_entity.id
_entity.type
_entity.pdbx_description
1 polymer ?
#
loop_
_entity_poly.entity_id
_entity_poly.type
_entity_poly.pdbx_seq_one_letter_code
_entity_poly.pdbx_strand_id
1 'polypeptide(L)' 'VFENRFMHVDEFKRMGAQIKIEGRTAIVEGGQRLSGAQVKCTDLRAGAALLLTGLICEENTSTELT' A
#
# COMPACT_ATOMS: atom_id res chain seq x y z
N VAL A 1 -5.38 -4.69 20.09
CA VAL A 1 -5.99 -5.64 19.13
C VAL A 1 -6.75 -4.80 18.10
N PHE A 2 -6.20 -4.64 16.89
CA PHE A 2 -6.77 -3.78 15.83
C PHE A 2 -7.62 -4.63 14.88
N GLU A 3 -8.84 -4.17 14.58
CA GLU A 3 -9.85 -4.91 13.81
C GLU A 3 -9.55 -4.96 12.30
N ASN A 4 -8.82 -3.99 11.75
CA ASN A 4 -8.51 -3.94 10.31
C ASN A 4 -7.01 -3.80 10.06
N ARG A 5 -6.30 -4.93 9.85
CA ARG A 5 -4.84 -4.95 9.67
C ARG A 5 -4.35 -4.71 8.24
N PHE A 6 -5.22 -4.82 7.24
CA PHE A 6 -4.84 -4.85 5.83
C PHE A 6 -5.51 -3.76 4.98
N MET A 7 -6.06 -2.71 5.60
CA MET A 7 -6.75 -1.62 4.85
C MET A 7 -5.84 -0.94 3.83
N HIS A 8 -4.53 -0.84 4.11
CA HIS A 8 -3.54 -0.25 3.21
C HIS A 8 -3.18 -1.13 2.01
N VAL A 9 -3.58 -2.41 2.00
CA VAL A 9 -3.22 -3.35 0.94
C VAL A 9 -3.87 -2.96 -0.38
N ASP A 10 -5.08 -2.41 -0.36
CA ASP A 10 -5.75 -1.99 -1.58
C ASP A 10 -5.07 -0.76 -2.20
N GLU A 11 -4.48 0.12 -1.40
CA GLU A 11 -3.67 1.23 -1.91
C GLU A 11 -2.37 0.73 -2.56
N PHE A 12 -1.71 -0.27 -1.97
CA PHE A 12 -0.56 -0.91 -2.61
C PHE A 12 -0.91 -1.55 -3.94
N LYS A 13 -2.08 -2.20 -4.05
CA LYS A 13 -2.57 -2.74 -5.33
C LYS A 13 -2.80 -1.65 -6.37
N ARG A 14 -3.28 -0.46 -5.97
CA ARG A 14 -3.43 0.69 -6.88
C ARG A 14 -2.09 1.18 -7.41
N MET A 15 -1.01 1.00 -6.65
CA MET A 15 0.37 1.26 -7.07
C MET A 15 0.99 0.12 -7.89
N GLY A 16 0.24 -0.94 -8.19
CA GLY A 16 0.70 -2.09 -8.97
C GLY A 16 1.25 -3.26 -8.13
N ALA A 17 1.15 -3.22 -6.80
CA ALA A 17 1.60 -4.33 -5.97
C ALA A 17 0.67 -5.54 -6.08
N GLN A 18 1.26 -6.73 -6.19
CA GLN A 18 0.51 -7.98 -6.27
C GLN A 18 0.41 -8.60 -4.87
N ILE A 19 -0.72 -8.35 -4.19
CA ILE A 19 -0.96 -8.80 -2.83
C ILE A 19 -2.32 -9.51 -2.75
N LYS A 20 -2.33 -10.73 -2.22
CA LYS A 20 -3.54 -11.52 -1.96
C LYS A 20 -3.74 -11.65 -0.45
N ILE A 21 -4.97 -11.41 0.01
CA ILE A 21 -5.33 -11.63 1.42
C ILE A 21 -6.07 -12.95 1.55
N GLU A 22 -5.57 -13.83 2.41
CA GLU A 22 -6.19 -15.10 2.79
C GLU A 22 -6.41 -15.13 4.30
N GLY A 23 -7.62 -14.74 4.72
CA GLY A 23 -7.99 -14.65 6.14
C GLY A 23 -7.15 -13.61 6.89
N ARG A 24 -6.14 -14.07 7.63
CA ARG A 24 -5.22 -13.23 8.43
C ARG A 24 -3.81 -13.16 7.84
N THR A 25 -3.63 -13.71 6.64
CA THR A 25 -2.36 -13.78 5.94
C THR A 25 -2.39 -12.87 4.71
N ALA A 26 -1.32 -12.11 4.51
CA ALA A 26 -1.07 -11.40 3.26
C ALA A 26 0.04 -12.13 2.50
N ILE A 27 -0.27 -12.58 1.28
CA ILE A 27 0.67 -13.19 0.35
C ILE A 27 1.10 -12.08 -0.61
N VAL A 28 2.39 -11.76 -0.61
CA VAL A 28 2.98 -10.69 -1.43
C VAL A 28 3.85 -11.32 -2.50
N GLU A 29 3.53 -11.05 -3.77
CA GLU A 29 4.33 -11.46 -4.92
C GLU A 29 5.21 -10.27 -5.35
N GLY A 30 6.52 -10.41 -5.15
CA GLY A 30 7.50 -9.38 -5.49
C GLY A 30 7.96 -9.43 -6.95
N GLY A 31 8.82 -8.48 -7.33
CA GLY A 31 9.42 -8.42 -8.67
C GLY A 31 8.67 -7.53 -9.68
N GLN A 32 7.50 -7.03 -9.30
CA GLN A 32 6.75 -6.05 -10.09
C GLN A 32 7.28 -4.64 -9.84
N ARG A 33 7.29 -3.80 -10.88
CA ARG A 33 7.51 -2.36 -10.73
C ARG A 33 6.28 -1.71 -10.14
N LEU A 34 6.50 -0.77 -9.23
CA LEU A 34 5.43 0.03 -8.65
C LEU A 34 5.37 1.38 -9.34
N SER A 35 4.14 1.84 -9.56
CA SER A 35 3.85 3.12 -10.21
C SER A 35 3.32 4.12 -9.19
N GLY A 36 3.66 5.38 -9.42
CA GLY A 36 3.11 6.48 -8.63
C GLY A 36 1.59 6.53 -8.77
N ALA A 37 0.90 6.72 -7.66
CA ALA A 37 -0.55 6.85 -7.63
C ALA A 37 -0.98 7.83 -6.54
N GLN A 38 -2.17 8.38 -6.66
CA GLN A 38 -2.81 9.13 -5.57
C GLN A 38 -3.45 8.13 -4.60
N VAL A 39 -2.86 7.98 -3.41
CA VAL A 39 -3.26 6.97 -2.41
C VAL A 39 -3.79 7.61 -1.14
N LYS A 40 -4.70 6.92 -0.47
CA LYS A 40 -5.31 7.38 0.79
C LYS A 40 -4.87 6.55 1.98
N CYS A 41 -4.31 7.18 3.01
CA CYS A 41 -3.99 6.47 4.24
C CYS A 41 -5.08 6.65 5.29
N THR A 42 -5.43 5.56 5.98
CA THR A 42 -6.47 5.52 7.03
C THR A 42 -5.91 5.47 8.44
N ASP A 43 -4.60 5.23 8.59
CA ASP A 43 -3.91 5.20 9.87
C ASP A 43 -2.41 5.50 9.70
N LEU A 44 -1.74 5.78 10.82
CA LEU A 44 -0.33 6.19 10.83
C LEU A 44 0.61 5.14 10.21
N ARG A 45 0.34 3.84 10.40
CA ARG A 45 1.21 2.77 9.88
C ARG A 45 1.00 2.62 8.38
N ALA A 46 -0.24 2.69 7.93
CA ALA A 46 -0.59 2.74 6.51
C ALA A 46 0.12 3.91 5.82
N GLY A 47 0.09 5.11 6.41
CA GLY A 47 0.76 6.29 5.88
C GLY A 47 2.28 6.11 5.76
N ALA A 48 2.94 5.60 6.81
CA ALA A 48 4.37 5.34 6.78
C ALA A 48 4.77 4.32 5.70
N ALA A 49 3.97 3.25 5.56
CA ALA A 49 4.24 2.21 4.56
C ALA A 49 4.03 2.73 3.13
N LEU A 50 2.98 3.51 2.87
CA LEU A 50 2.74 4.14 1.57
C LEU A 50 3.80 5.18 1.20
N LEU A 51 4.30 5.93 2.18
CA LEU A 51 5.40 6.88 1.97
C LEU A 51 6.66 6.15 1.50
N LEU A 52 7.03 5.06 2.17
CA LEU A 52 8.18 4.23 1.77
C LEU A 52 8.02 3.66 0.37
N THR A 53 6.80 3.22 0.03
CA THR A 53 6.50 2.74 -1.32
C THR A 53 6.57 3.85 -2.36
N GLY A 54 6.14 5.07 -2.03
CA GLY A 54 6.26 6.22 -2.93
C GLY A 54 7.71 6.58 -3.26
N LEU A 55 8.66 6.35 -2.34
CA LEU A 55 10.09 6.61 -2.58
C LEU A 55 10.72 5.67 -3.63
N ILE A 56 10.14 4.50 -3.87
CA ILE A 56 10.65 3.50 -4.83
C ILE A 56 9.88 3.47 -6.16
N CYS A 57 8.81 4.26 -6.29
CA CYS A 57 8.01 4.32 -7.51
C CYS A 57 8.71 5.14 -8.60
N GLU A 58 8.51 4.76 -9.86
CA GLU A 58 9.10 5.49 -10.99
C GLU A 58 8.41 6.83 -11.27
N GLU A 59 7.16 6.98 -10.80
CA GLU A 59 6.34 8.17 -11.01
C GLU A 59 5.99 8.83 -9.67
N ASN A 60 5.54 10.08 -9.71
CA ASN A 60 5.16 10.82 -8.51
C ASN A 60 3.99 10.15 -7.79
N THR A 61 4.21 9.78 -6.53
CA THR A 61 3.16 9.34 -5.59
C THR A 61 2.67 10.54 -4.78
N SER A 62 1.35 10.69 -4.64
CA SER A 62 0.74 11.66 -3.73
C SER A 62 -0.09 10.93 -2.68
N THR A 63 0.15 11.22 -1.41
CA THR A 63 -0.55 10.61 -0.29
C THR A 63 -1.47 11.63 0.39
N GLU A 64 -2.75 11.30 0.54
CA GLU A 64 -3.71 12.09 1.32
C GLU A 64 -4.16 11.31 2.55
N LEU A 65 -4.13 11.95 3.72
CA LEU A 65 -4.70 11.40 4.95
C LEU A 65 -6.20 11.75 4.99
N THR A 66 -7.06 10.73 5.09
CA THR A 66 -8.52 10.89 5.22
C THR A 66 -8.97 10.49 6.62
#